data_AF-A0A0F3IQL5-F1
#
_entry.id   AF-A0A0F3IQL5-F1
#
_cell.length_a   1.000
_cell.length_b   1.000
_cell.length_c   1.000
_cell.angle_alpha   90.00
_cell.angle_beta   90.00
_cell.angle_gamma   90.00
#
_symmetry.space_group_name_H-M   'P 1'
#
loop_
_entity.id
_entity.type
_entity.pdbx_description
1 polymer ?
#
loop_
_entity_poly.entity_id
_entity_poly.type
_entity_poly.pdbx_seq_one_letter_code
_entity_poly.pdbx_strand_id
1 'polypeptide(L)' 'MKKDIHPDYHPITIVMTDGHTYQTRSTYGKPGDTLRLEIDPTSHPAWTGGQQ' A
#
# COMPACT_ATOMS: atom_id res chain seq x y z
N MET A 1 -4.57 7.22 19.26
CA MET A 1 -6.01 7.05 18.93
C MET A 1 -6.86 7.60 20.07
N LYS A 2 -7.32 8.84 19.94
CA LYS A 2 -8.47 9.32 20.72
C LYS A 2 -9.73 8.64 20.16
N LYS A 3 -10.61 8.23 21.06
CA LYS A 3 -11.88 7.61 20.68
C LYS A 3 -12.66 8.58 19.76
N ASP A 4 -13.31 8.02 18.75
CA ASP A 4 -14.31 8.70 17.91
C ASP A 4 -13.84 9.81 16.94
N ILE A 5 -12.53 10.07 16.83
CA ILE A 5 -12.00 11.07 15.86
C ILE A 5 -10.97 10.51 14.87
N HIS A 6 -10.70 9.20 14.92
CA HIS A 6 -9.73 8.58 14.04
C HIS A 6 -10.44 7.70 13.00
N PRO A 7 -10.00 7.74 11.73
CA PRO A 7 -10.49 6.82 10.71
C PRO A 7 -10.21 5.38 11.09
N ASP A 8 -11.00 4.47 10.52
CA ASP A 8 -10.77 3.04 10.70
C ASP A 8 -9.39 2.65 10.14
N TYR A 9 -8.54 2.09 11.00
CA TYR A 9 -7.15 1.75 10.70
C TYR A 9 -6.94 0.25 10.85
N HIS A 10 -7.07 -0.45 9.73
CA HIS A 10 -7.13 -1.90 9.66
C HIS A 10 -6.02 -2.48 8.77
N PRO A 11 -5.65 -3.75 8.96
CA PRO A 11 -4.72 -4.42 8.06
C PRO A 11 -5.35 -4.61 6.67
N ILE A 12 -4.57 -4.28 5.65
CA ILE A 12 -4.85 -4.54 4.23
C ILE A 12 -3.69 -5.34 3.64
N THR A 13 -3.95 -6.04 2.54
CA THR A 13 -2.91 -6.71 1.77
C THR A 13 -2.54 -5.82 0.58
N ILE A 14 -1.27 -5.45 0.46
CA ILE A 14 -0.77 -4.75 -0.72
C ILE A 14 -0.11 -5.76 -1.64
N VAL A 15 -0.50 -5.74 -2.92
CA VAL A 15 0.11 -6.51 -4.00
C VAL A 15 0.95 -5.55 -4.83
N MET A 16 2.26 -5.81 -4.84
CA MET A 16 3.26 -5.10 -5.62
C MET A 16 3.19 -5.49 -7.10
N THR A 17 3.84 -4.72 -7.96
CA THR A 17 3.86 -4.93 -9.42
C THR A 17 4.62 -6.19 -9.82
N ASP A 18 5.58 -6.62 -9.00
CA ASP A 18 6.36 -7.86 -9.13
C ASP A 18 5.63 -9.11 -8.61
N GLY A 19 4.43 -8.93 -8.04
CA GLY A 19 3.62 -10.00 -7.46
C GLY A 19 3.91 -10.30 -6.00
N HIS A 20 4.87 -9.63 -5.35
CA HIS A 20 5.06 -9.72 -3.91
C HIS A 20 3.88 -9.12 -3.16
N THR A 21 3.48 -9.77 -2.08
CA THR A 21 2.40 -9.28 -1.22
C THR A 21 2.93 -8.98 0.17
N TYR A 22 2.58 -7.82 0.73
CA TYR A 22 2.88 -7.51 2.11
C TYR A 22 1.65 -6.94 2.81
N GLN A 23 1.54 -7.22 4.10
CA GLN A 23 0.46 -6.68 4.92
C GLN A 23 0.91 -5.34 5.51
N THR A 24 0.09 -4.31 5.32
CA THR A 24 0.27 -3.02 5.98
C THR A 24 -1.05 -2.57 6.58
N ARG A 25 -0.98 -1.66 7.54
CA ARG A 25 -2.18 -1.04 8.10
C ARG A 25 -2.47 0.25 7.34
N SER A 26 -3.68 0.36 6.83
CA SER A 26 -4.14 1.52 6.07
C SER A 26 -5.57 1.87 6.47
N THR A 27 -6.04 3.02 6.03
CA THR A 27 -7.44 3.45 6.12
C THR A 27 -8.18 3.20 4.80
N TYR A 28 -7.55 2.49 3.87
CA TYR A 28 -8.06 2.27 2.53
C TYR A 28 -8.95 1.03 2.49
N GLY A 29 -10.15 1.18 1.92
CA GLY A 29 -11.05 0.08 1.68
C GLY A 29 -11.65 -0.50 2.97
N LYS A 30 -11.74 -1.83 3.02
CA LYS A 30 -12.28 -2.59 4.15
C LYS A 30 -11.18 -3.44 4.82
N PRO A 31 -11.39 -3.87 6.07
CA PRO A 31 -10.50 -4.82 6.73
C PRO A 31 -10.28 -6.08 5.88
N GLY A 32 -9.01 -6.37 5.54
CA GLY A 32 -8.64 -7.52 4.72
C GLY A 32 -8.74 -7.30 3.20
N ASP A 33 -9.02 -6.09 2.75
CA ASP A 33 -9.04 -5.76 1.32
C ASP A 33 -7.63 -5.84 0.70
N THR A 34 -7.61 -6.08 -0.61
CA THR A 34 -6.36 -6.26 -1.37
C THR A 34 -6.17 -5.09 -2.32
N LEU A 35 -5.18 -4.26 -2.03
CA LEU A 35 -4.80 -3.14 -2.89
C LEU A 35 -3.70 -3.59 -3.85
N ARG A 36 -3.99 -3.57 -5.15
CA ARG A 36 -2.99 -3.83 -6.19
C ARG A 36 -2.39 -2.52 -6.65
N LEU A 37 -1.07 -2.38 -6.51
CA LEU A 37 -0.35 -1.20 -6.96
C LEU A 37 0.01 -1.36 -8.44
N GLU A 38 -0.22 -0.30 -9.23
CA GLU A 38 0.25 -0.23 -10.62
C GLU A 38 1.68 0.31 -10.73
N ILE A 39 2.10 1.12 -9.75
CA ILE A 39 3.45 1.66 -9.63
C ILE A 39 3.88 1.56 -8.17
N ASP A 40 5.07 1.02 -7.95
CA ASP A 40 5.66 0.73 -6.66
C ASP A 40 7.13 1.19 -6.63
N PRO A 41 7.85 1.09 -5.49
CA PRO A 41 9.26 1.49 -5.41
C PRO A 41 10.20 0.72 -6.35
N THR A 42 9.85 -0.49 -6.78
CA THR A 42 10.68 -1.30 -7.69
C THR A 42 10.52 -0.86 -9.15
N SER A 43 9.42 -0.17 -9.49
CA SER A 43 9.17 0.41 -10.82
C SER A 43 9.36 1.94 -10.88
N HIS A 44 9.36 2.64 -9.74
CA HIS A 44 9.49 4.10 -9.76
C HIS A 44 10.89 4.54 -10.24
N PRO A 45 10.97 5.48 -11.21
CA PRO A 45 12.22 5.97 -11.78
C PRO A 45 13.22 6.53 -10.76
N ALA A 46 12.72 7.07 -9.63
CA ALA A 46 13.53 7.62 -8.56
C ALA A 46 14.35 6.55 -7.78
N TRP A 47 13.95 5.27 -7.82
CA TRP A 47 14.64 4.17 -7.15
C TRP A 47 15.30 3.18 -8.13
N THR A 48 14.85 3.13 -9.38
CA THR A 48 15.47 2.32 -10.45
C THR A 48 16.56 3.04 -11.24
N GLY A 49 16.77 4.34 -10.98
CA GLY A 49 17.78 5.13 -11.66
C GLY A 49 17.42 5.43 -13.12
N GLY A 50 16.14 5.68 -13.40
CA GLY A 50 15.65 6.00 -14.74
C GLY A 50 16.45 7.16 -15.36
N GLN A 51 16.82 7.01 -16.63
CA GLN A 51 17.40 8.09 -17.42
C GLN A 51 16.38 9.24 -17.49
N GLN A 52 16.75 10.39 -16.90
CA GLN A 52 16.10 11.68 -17.15
C GLN A 52 16.33 12.10 -18.60
#